data_AF-A0A5P0YS03-F1
#
_entry.id   AF-A0A5P0YS03-F1
#
_cell.length_a   1.000
_cell.length_b   1.000
_cell.length_c   1.000
_cell.angle_alpha   90.00
_cell.angle_beta   90.00
_cell.angle_gamma   90.00
#
_symmetry.space_group_name_H-M   'P 1'
#
loop_
_entity.id
_entity.type
_entity.pdbx_description
1 polymer ?
#
loop_
_entity_poly.entity_id
_entity_poly.type
_entity_poly.pdbx_seq_one_letter_code
_entity_poly.pdbx_strand_id
1 'polypeptide(L)'
;MRRRTPDRLCAEAVELAREAAEEAAWPGKPGDYLGATADDDRVVTHFFECHDPGYRGWRWAVTVARASRARTVTLDETVLLPGPGSLLPPEWVPWSERLRPGDLGPGDLLPTEPEDLRLEPGYTGEDEPPPNSVLADERATPAPLPPADT
;
A
#
# COMPACT_ATOMS: atom_id res chain seq x y z
N MET A 1 17.51 3.11 -17.28
CA MET A 1 18.13 2.33 -16.18
C MET A 1 19.41 1.68 -16.68
N ARG A 2 20.53 1.85 -15.98
CA ARG A 2 21.80 1.21 -16.36
C ARG A 2 21.69 -0.28 -16.06
N ARG A 3 21.87 -1.14 -17.05
CA ARG A 3 21.86 -2.60 -16.85
C ARG A 3 23.10 -2.95 -16.02
N ARG A 4 22.89 -3.39 -14.78
CA ARG A 4 23.95 -3.91 -13.91
C ARG A 4 24.20 -5.39 -14.25
N THR A 5 25.41 -5.85 -13.96
CA THR A 5 25.70 -7.29 -13.99
C THR A 5 25.02 -7.93 -12.78
N PRO A 6 24.10 -8.89 -12.95
CA PRO A 6 23.42 -9.52 -11.82
C PRO A 6 24.39 -10.36 -10.99
N ASP A 7 24.14 -10.44 -9.68
CA ASP A 7 24.81 -11.41 -8.82
C ASP A 7 24.59 -12.82 -9.36
N ARG A 8 25.67 -13.60 -9.50
CA ARG A 8 25.60 -14.91 -10.13
C ARG A 8 24.66 -15.87 -9.40
N LEU A 9 24.74 -15.93 -8.06
CA LEU A 9 23.91 -16.86 -7.28
C LEU A 9 22.44 -16.45 -7.33
N CYS A 10 22.14 -15.16 -7.23
CA CYS A 10 20.77 -14.67 -7.40
C CYS A 10 20.26 -14.95 -8.82
N ALA A 11 21.05 -14.70 -9.87
CA ALA A 11 20.65 -14.95 -11.26
C ALA A 11 20.40 -16.45 -11.57
N GLU A 12 21.08 -17.35 -10.87
CA GLU A 12 20.90 -18.80 -10.99
C GLU A 12 19.72 -19.33 -10.14
N ALA A 13 19.12 -18.51 -9.26
CA ALA A 13 18.05 -18.91 -8.34
C ALA A 13 16.64 -18.96 -8.97
N VAL A 14 16.56 -19.39 -10.24
CA VAL A 14 15.30 -19.44 -11.00
C VAL A 14 14.27 -20.38 -10.38
N GLU A 15 14.69 -21.52 -9.83
CA GLU A 15 13.78 -22.49 -9.21
C GLU A 15 13.18 -21.96 -7.91
N LEU A 16 13.98 -21.34 -7.05
CA LEU A 16 13.46 -20.66 -5.85
C LEU A 16 12.42 -19.60 -6.23
N ALA A 17 12.69 -18.84 -7.29
CA ALA A 17 11.76 -17.83 -7.78
C ALA A 17 10.50 -18.44 -8.38
N ARG A 18 10.61 -19.56 -9.10
CA ARG A 18 9.46 -20.29 -9.67
C ARG A 18 8.57 -20.86 -8.58
N GLU A 19 9.13 -21.50 -7.55
CA GLU A 19 8.39 -22.03 -6.41
C GLU A 19 7.58 -20.93 -5.72
N ALA A 20 8.19 -19.77 -5.48
CA ALA A 20 7.50 -18.62 -4.89
C ALA A 20 6.37 -18.07 -5.80
N ALA A 21 6.60 -18.01 -7.12
CA ALA A 21 5.55 -17.61 -8.07
C ALA A 21 4.40 -18.63 -8.14
N GLU A 22 4.70 -19.94 -8.03
CA GLU A 22 3.71 -21.01 -7.99
C GLU A 22 2.84 -20.93 -6.73
N GLU A 23 3.45 -20.65 -5.57
CA GLU A 23 2.73 -20.42 -4.31
C GLU A 23 1.80 -19.20 -4.44
N ALA A 24 2.32 -18.08 -4.96
CA ALA A 24 1.54 -16.85 -5.11
C ALA A 24 0.41 -16.95 -6.15
N ALA A 25 0.59 -17.76 -7.19
CA ALA A 25 -0.39 -17.90 -8.27
C ALA A 25 -1.55 -18.85 -7.92
N TRP A 26 -1.52 -19.56 -6.78
CA TRP A 26 -2.53 -20.56 -6.44
C TRP A 26 -3.96 -19.99 -6.46
N PRO A 27 -4.94 -20.67 -7.11
CA PRO A 27 -4.90 -22.04 -7.66
C PRO A 27 -4.38 -22.15 -9.10
N GLY A 28 -3.99 -21.04 -9.72
CA GLY A 28 -3.35 -21.02 -11.04
C GLY A 28 -1.88 -21.45 -10.99
N LYS A 29 -1.18 -21.19 -12.09
CA LYS A 29 0.27 -21.39 -12.21
C LYS A 29 0.91 -20.22 -12.96
N PRO A 30 2.14 -19.82 -12.61
CA PRO A 30 2.93 -18.94 -13.45
C PRO A 30 3.24 -19.63 -14.78
N GLY A 31 3.39 -18.85 -15.83
CA GLY A 31 3.74 -19.32 -17.16
C GLY A 31 5.24 -19.42 -17.39
N ASP A 32 5.64 -19.09 -18.62
CA ASP A 32 7.01 -19.18 -19.08
C ASP A 32 7.93 -18.19 -18.33
N TYR A 33 9.20 -18.59 -18.18
CA TYR A 33 10.22 -17.71 -17.62
C TYR A 33 10.61 -16.64 -18.65
N LEU A 34 10.49 -15.37 -18.27
CA LEU A 34 10.69 -14.21 -19.15
C LEU A 34 12.09 -13.60 -19.00
N GLY A 35 12.86 -14.02 -17.99
CA GLY A 35 14.20 -13.52 -17.70
C GLY A 35 14.31 -12.84 -16.33
N ALA A 36 15.45 -12.21 -16.09
CA ALA A 36 15.75 -11.54 -14.83
C ALA A 36 16.40 -10.16 -15.04
N THR A 37 16.25 -9.29 -14.04
CA THR A 37 16.91 -7.98 -13.96
C THR A 37 17.65 -7.82 -12.64
N ALA A 38 18.82 -7.19 -12.68
CA ALA A 38 19.54 -6.78 -11.47
C ALA A 38 19.02 -5.43 -11.00
N ASP A 39 18.37 -5.41 -9.84
CA ASP A 39 17.86 -4.19 -9.22
C ASP A 39 18.92 -3.55 -8.33
N ASP A 40 19.75 -4.37 -7.67
CA ASP A 40 20.95 -3.95 -6.95
C ASP A 40 22.04 -5.04 -6.93
N ASP A 41 23.16 -4.80 -6.26
CA ASP A 41 24.36 -5.65 -6.27
C ASP A 41 24.11 -7.13 -5.91
N ARG A 42 23.12 -7.41 -5.07
CA ARG A 42 22.72 -8.77 -4.64
C ARG A 42 21.20 -8.92 -4.60
N VAL A 43 20.50 -8.19 -5.47
CA VAL A 43 19.04 -8.17 -5.57
C VAL A 43 18.69 -8.36 -7.04
N VAL A 44 17.99 -9.45 -7.35
CA VAL A 44 17.61 -9.84 -8.72
C VAL A 44 16.13 -10.16 -8.74
N THR A 45 15.40 -9.55 -9.68
CA THR A 45 14.00 -9.88 -9.94
C THR A 45 13.90 -10.84 -11.12
N HIS A 46 13.29 -12.01 -10.89
CA HIS A 46 12.92 -13.00 -11.91
C HIS A 46 11.49 -12.75 -12.37
N PHE A 47 11.24 -12.87 -13.67
CA PHE A 47 9.92 -12.66 -14.25
C PHE A 47 9.34 -13.94 -14.86
N PHE A 48 8.05 -14.17 -14.61
CA PHE A 48 7.28 -15.25 -15.23
C PHE A 48 5.98 -14.70 -15.83
N GLU A 49 5.48 -15.30 -16.90
CA GLU A 49 4.20 -14.91 -17.50
C GLU A 49 3.04 -15.10 -16.52
N CYS A 50 2.06 -14.19 -16.55
CA CYS A 50 0.79 -14.36 -15.85
C CYS A 50 -0.29 -14.86 -16.83
N HIS A 51 -0.98 -15.94 -16.46
CA HIS A 51 -2.09 -16.50 -17.24
C HIS A 51 -3.47 -16.15 -16.68
N ASP A 52 -3.54 -15.33 -15.63
CA ASP A 52 -4.83 -14.89 -15.10
C ASP A 52 -5.52 -13.97 -16.12
N PRO A 53 -6.76 -14.28 -16.56
CA PRO A 53 -7.48 -13.46 -17.53
C PRO A 53 -7.70 -12.01 -17.09
N GLY A 54 -7.73 -11.73 -15.77
CA GLY A 54 -7.83 -10.38 -15.22
C GLY A 54 -6.55 -9.55 -15.36
N TYR A 55 -5.41 -10.21 -15.61
CA TYR A 55 -4.08 -9.60 -15.62
C TYR A 55 -3.35 -9.83 -16.95
N ARG A 56 -4.08 -9.72 -18.07
CA ARG A 56 -3.50 -9.88 -19.41
C ARG A 56 -2.27 -9.00 -19.60
N GLY A 57 -1.15 -9.62 -19.99
CA GLY A 57 0.12 -8.93 -20.25
C GLY A 57 0.89 -8.50 -19.00
N TRP A 58 0.40 -8.86 -17.81
CA TRP A 58 1.15 -8.76 -16.56
C TRP A 58 2.08 -9.97 -16.40
N ARG A 59 2.99 -9.86 -15.44
CA ARG A 59 4.02 -10.85 -15.16
C ARG A 59 4.21 -10.95 -13.66
N TRP A 60 4.43 -12.17 -13.17
CA TRP A 60 4.94 -12.41 -11.83
C TRP A 60 6.37 -11.88 -11.77
N ALA A 61 6.67 -11.10 -10.74
CA ALA A 61 7.98 -10.54 -10.45
C ALA A 61 8.39 -11.05 -9.08
N VAL A 62 9.46 -11.84 -9.05
CA VAL A 62 9.95 -12.48 -7.84
C VAL A 62 11.35 -11.97 -7.55
N THR A 63 11.44 -11.15 -6.52
CA THR A 63 12.69 -10.55 -6.10
C THR A 63 13.38 -11.49 -5.13
N VAL A 64 14.62 -11.84 -5.44
CA VAL A 64 15.48 -12.62 -4.57
C VAL A 64 16.70 -11.79 -4.18
N ALA A 65 17.16 -12.00 -2.95
CA ALA A 65 18.27 -11.27 -2.41
C ALA A 65 19.28 -12.20 -1.74
N ARG A 66 20.52 -11.72 -1.59
CA ARG A 66 21.55 -12.43 -0.84
C ARG A 66 22.29 -11.50 0.10
N ALA A 67 22.25 -11.81 1.38
CA ALA A 67 22.98 -11.06 2.40
C ALA A 67 24.49 -11.02 2.13
N SER A 68 25.18 -10.03 2.71
CA SER A 68 26.63 -9.92 2.58
C SER A 68 27.33 -11.19 3.09
N ARG A 69 28.31 -11.70 2.34
CA ARG A 69 29.06 -12.95 2.59
C ARG A 69 28.23 -14.26 2.67
N ALA A 70 26.90 -14.20 2.62
CA ALA A 70 26.05 -15.39 2.57
C ALA A 70 26.22 -16.13 1.24
N ARG A 71 26.07 -17.47 1.26
CA ARG A 71 26.03 -18.32 0.06
C ARG A 71 24.60 -18.72 -0.32
N THR A 72 23.65 -18.51 0.58
CA THR A 72 22.24 -18.81 0.40
C THR A 72 21.52 -17.59 -0.14
N VAL A 73 20.74 -17.78 -1.21
CA VAL A 73 19.80 -16.79 -1.74
C VAL A 73 18.48 -16.94 -0.99
N THR A 74 17.84 -15.83 -0.64
CA THR A 74 16.54 -15.77 0.02
C THR A 74 15.52 -15.07 -0.85
N LEU A 75 14.25 -15.41 -0.68
CA LEU A 75 13.13 -14.67 -1.25
C LEU A 75 12.97 -13.35 -0.51
N ASP A 76 12.77 -12.26 -1.24
CA ASP A 76 12.44 -10.93 -0.70
C ASP A 76 10.94 -10.66 -0.85
N GLU A 77 10.44 -10.71 -2.08
CA GLU A 77 9.02 -10.48 -2.40
C GLU A 77 8.57 -11.24 -3.65
N THR A 78 7.26 -11.45 -3.76
CA THR A 78 6.59 -11.92 -4.96
C THR A 78 5.40 -11.03 -5.23
N VAL A 79 5.42 -10.34 -6.35
CA VAL A 79 4.40 -9.35 -6.73
C VAL A 79 3.99 -9.54 -8.18
N LEU A 80 2.80 -9.08 -8.53
CA LEU A 80 2.33 -9.07 -9.91
C LEU A 80 2.52 -7.66 -10.48
N LEU A 81 3.28 -7.54 -11.57
CA LEU A 81 3.60 -6.25 -12.18
C LEU A 81 3.11 -6.15 -13.62
N PRO A 82 2.71 -4.95 -14.08
CA PRO A 82 2.40 -4.73 -15.48
C PRO A 82 3.63 -4.98 -16.36
N GLY A 83 3.44 -5.71 -17.45
CA GLY A 83 4.41 -5.88 -18.53
C GLY A 83 4.11 -4.96 -19.72
N PRO A 84 4.93 -4.99 -20.78
CA PRO A 84 4.73 -4.14 -21.96
C PRO A 84 3.37 -4.29 -22.66
N GLY A 85 2.70 -5.44 -22.48
CA GLY A 85 1.37 -5.73 -23.03
C GLY A 85 0.22 -5.55 -22.03
N SER A 86 0.47 -5.02 -20.83
CA SER A 86 -0.57 -4.89 -19.81
C SER A 86 -1.56 -3.78 -20.13
N LEU A 87 -2.84 -4.04 -19.87
CA LEU A 87 -3.83 -2.98 -19.77
C LEU A 87 -3.61 -2.23 -18.45
N LEU A 88 -3.20 -0.96 -18.55
CA LEU A 88 -3.04 -0.09 -17.39
C LEU A 88 -4.33 0.69 -17.10
N PRO A 89 -4.59 1.03 -15.83
CA PRO A 89 -5.68 1.94 -15.52
C PRO A 89 -5.44 3.32 -16.18
N PRO A 90 -6.52 4.09 -16.42
CA PRO A 90 -6.38 5.48 -16.81
C PRO A 90 -5.66 6.26 -15.70
N GLU A 91 -5.19 7.46 -16.05
CA GLU A 91 -4.64 8.39 -15.06
C GLU A 91 -5.65 8.62 -13.93
N TRP A 92 -5.15 8.62 -12.69
CA TRP A 92 -6.00 8.88 -11.54
C TRP A 92 -6.46 10.34 -11.60
N VAL A 93 -7.76 10.54 -11.42
CA VAL A 93 -8.37 11.87 -11.25
C VAL A 93 -9.14 11.89 -9.93
N PRO A 94 -9.31 13.07 -9.29
CA PRO A 94 -10.16 13.24 -8.13
C PRO A 94 -11.55 12.63 -8.33
N TRP A 95 -12.16 12.15 -7.24
CA TRP A 95 -13.47 11.50 -7.32
C TRP A 95 -14.54 12.43 -7.89
N SER A 96 -14.47 13.74 -7.62
CA SER A 96 -15.41 14.76 -8.11
C SER A 96 -15.35 14.87 -9.62
N GLU A 97 -14.17 14.72 -10.22
CA GLU A 97 -13.95 14.71 -11.67
C GLU A 97 -14.40 13.39 -12.33
N ARG A 98 -14.67 12.33 -11.54
CA ARG A 98 -15.23 11.07 -12.05
C ARG A 98 -16.75 11.08 -12.21
N LEU A 99 -17.44 12.07 -11.61
CA LEU A 99 -18.91 12.14 -11.62
C LEU A 99 -19.45 12.32 -13.05
N ARG A 100 -20.45 11.50 -13.38
CA ARG A 100 -21.18 11.52 -14.65
C ARG A 100 -22.61 12.00 -14.44
N PRO A 101 -23.27 12.47 -15.51
CA PRO A 101 -24.70 12.73 -15.46
C PRO A 101 -25.46 11.49 -14.97
N GLY A 102 -26.19 11.64 -13.85
CA GLY A 102 -26.95 10.57 -13.21
C GLY A 102 -26.29 9.96 -11.97
N ASP A 103 -25.04 10.29 -11.64
CA ASP A 103 -24.38 9.80 -10.42
C ASP A 103 -24.90 10.48 -9.14
N LEU A 104 -25.61 11.61 -9.27
CA LEU A 104 -26.19 12.37 -8.17
C LEU A 104 -27.72 12.49 -8.32
N GLY A 105 -28.42 12.30 -7.22
CA GLY A 105 -29.86 12.48 -7.06
C GLY A 105 -30.24 13.67 -6.18
N PRO A 106 -31.53 14.00 -6.11
CA PRO A 106 -32.02 15.05 -5.22
C PRO A 106 -31.67 14.76 -3.75
N GLY A 107 -30.98 15.69 -3.10
CA GLY A 107 -30.58 15.60 -1.70
C GLY A 107 -29.16 15.07 -1.47
N ASP A 108 -28.45 14.64 -2.51
CA ASP A 108 -27.04 14.25 -2.38
C ASP A 108 -26.17 15.45 -2.05
N LEU A 109 -25.39 15.34 -0.97
CA LEU A 109 -24.45 16.35 -0.52
C LEU A 109 -23.04 15.91 -0.90
N LEU A 110 -22.36 16.76 -1.65
CA LEU A 110 -20.94 16.58 -1.93
C LEU A 110 -20.10 17.15 -0.79
N PRO A 111 -18.92 16.56 -0.51
CA PRO A 111 -17.90 17.22 0.29
C PRO A 111 -17.68 18.63 -0.24
N THR A 112 -17.66 19.60 0.68
CA THR A 112 -17.33 20.98 0.35
C THR A 112 -15.85 21.12 0.02
N GLU A 113 -15.51 22.10 -0.81
CA GLU A 113 -14.12 22.37 -1.14
C GLU A 113 -13.31 22.69 0.13
N PRO A 114 -12.04 22.25 0.24
CA PRO A 114 -11.27 22.41 1.47
C PRO A 114 -11.09 23.87 1.90
N GLU A 115 -11.09 24.82 0.95
CA GLU A 115 -10.96 26.26 1.19
C GLU A 115 -12.26 27.06 0.93
N ASP A 116 -13.43 26.44 1.07
CA ASP A 116 -14.71 27.15 0.91
C ASP A 116 -14.88 28.21 2.01
N LEU A 117 -14.82 29.49 1.61
CA LEU A 117 -14.93 30.66 2.50
C LEU A 117 -16.26 30.77 3.26
N ARG A 118 -17.27 29.97 2.89
CA ARG A 118 -18.57 29.93 3.58
C ARG A 118 -18.60 28.95 4.75
N LEU A 119 -17.56 28.14 4.90
CA LEU A 119 -17.46 27.19 6.00
C LEU A 119 -16.88 27.87 7.24
N GLU A 120 -17.56 27.68 8.36
CA GLU A 120 -17.00 27.97 9.67
C GLU A 120 -16.26 26.72 10.18
N PRO A 121 -15.13 26.87 10.89
CA PRO A 121 -14.44 25.74 11.49
C PRO A 121 -15.37 25.00 12.46
N GLY A 122 -15.55 23.68 12.25
CA GLY A 122 -16.50 22.89 13.04
C GLY A 122 -16.13 22.73 14.53
N TYR A 123 -14.89 23.01 14.90
CA TYR A 123 -14.42 23.09 16.29
C TYR A 123 -13.21 24.02 16.36
N THR A 124 -13.35 25.16 17.05
CA THR A 124 -12.29 26.17 17.24
C THR A 124 -11.61 26.06 18.61
N GLY A 125 -12.15 25.24 19.53
CA GLY A 125 -11.74 25.21 20.93
C GLY A 125 -12.23 26.42 21.76
N GLU A 126 -12.85 27.42 21.13
CA GLU A 126 -13.40 28.60 21.82
C GLU A 126 -14.69 28.27 22.60
N ASP A 127 -15.38 27.20 22.22
CA ASP A 127 -16.54 26.65 22.94
C ASP A 127 -16.14 25.72 24.10
N GLU A 128 -14.84 25.54 24.38
CA GLU A 128 -14.41 24.84 25.60
C GLU A 128 -14.74 25.74 26.79
N PRO A 129 -15.66 25.33 27.69
CA PRO A 129 -16.02 26.16 28.81
C PRO A 129 -14.76 26.44 29.63
N PRO A 130 -14.48 27.70 30.02
CA PRO A 130 -13.35 27.98 30.89
C PRO A 130 -13.47 27.13 32.17
N PRO A 131 -12.36 26.80 32.86
CA PRO A 131 -12.35 25.84 33.97
C PRO A 131 -13.25 26.22 35.16
N ASN A 132 -13.77 27.46 35.19
CA ASN A 132 -14.71 27.99 36.17
C ASN A 132 -16.13 28.21 35.61
N SER A 133 -16.42 27.73 34.40
CA SER A 133 -17.75 27.79 33.79
C SER A 133 -18.70 26.79 34.45
N VAL A 134 -19.97 27.18 34.57
CA VAL A 134 -21.05 26.30 35.05
C VAL A 134 -21.36 25.12 34.11
N LEU A 135 -20.81 25.16 32.89
CA LEU A 135 -20.89 24.07 31.90
C LEU A 135 -19.65 23.15 31.95
N ALA A 136 -18.64 23.50 32.76
CA ALA A 136 -17.50 22.62 33.02
C ALA A 136 -17.99 21.46 33.90
N ASP A 137 -18.12 20.29 33.29
CA ASP A 137 -18.70 19.06 33.84
C ASP A 137 -18.23 18.73 35.29
N GLU A 138 -19.18 18.58 36.23
CA GLU A 138 -18.99 18.30 37.67
C GLU A 138 -18.42 16.89 37.98
N ARG A 139 -17.59 16.31 37.11
CA ARG A 139 -17.10 14.92 37.25
C ARG A 139 -15.82 14.74 38.08
N ALA A 140 -15.38 15.76 38.81
CA ALA A 140 -14.34 15.58 39.83
C ALA A 140 -14.99 15.51 41.22
N THR A 141 -15.57 14.36 41.58
CA THR A 141 -15.74 14.02 42.99
C THR A 141 -14.35 13.62 43.52
N PRO A 142 -13.67 14.42 44.35
CA PRO A 142 -12.41 13.98 44.94
C PRO A 142 -12.70 12.82 45.90
N ALA A 143 -11.97 11.71 45.75
CA ALA A 143 -12.00 10.62 46.71
C ALA A 143 -11.61 11.15 48.11
N PRO A 144 -12.26 10.69 49.20
CA PRO A 144 -11.93 11.18 50.53
C PRO A 144 -10.50 10.78 50.91
N LEU A 145 -9.73 11.76 51.42
CA LEU A 145 -8.39 11.54 51.94
C LEU A 145 -8.44 10.58 53.15
N PRO A 146 -7.51 9.61 53.28
CA PRO A 146 -7.40 8.84 54.51
C PRO A 146 -6.98 9.77 55.67
N PRO A 147 -7.41 9.49 56.92
CA PRO A 147 -7.02 10.30 58.06
C PRO A 147 -5.52 10.20 58.29
N ALA A 148 -4.86 11.35 58.44
CA ALA A 148 -3.48 11.42 58.87
C ALA A 148 -3.44 11.20 60.38
N ASP A 149 -2.86 10.07 60.82
CA ASP A 149 -2.42 9.89 62.19
C ASP A 149 -0.90 9.84 62.29
N THR A 150 -0.46 10.53 63.34
CA THR A 150 0.88 10.93 63.81
C THR A 150 1.84 9.79 64.13
#